data_AF-F8Q230-F1
#
_entry.id   AF-F8Q230-F1
#
_cell.length_a   1.000
_cell.length_b   1.000
_cell.length_c   1.000
_cell.angle_alpha   90.00
_cell.angle_beta   90.00
_cell.angle_gamma   90.00
#
_symmetry.space_group_name_H-M   'P 1'
#
loop_
_entity.id
_entity.type
_entity.pdbx_description
1 polymer ?
#
loop_
_entity_poly.entity_id
_entity_poly.type
_entity_poly.pdbx_seq_one_letter_code
_entity_poly.pdbx_strand_id
1 'polypeptide(L)'
;MKFKNFIEHISLHFEEDPEYFGDEKKKIAFMLSHMKEGTAASFRSEWLEDKMSVILALERAQYQRWAIFERRLTEAFKNNQKEKEAQNQILQLKQGSKTGRDFFLEFNSLQRKAGYRDNSILITLLKKT
;
A
#
# COMPACT_ATOMS: atom_id res chain seq x y z
N MET A 1 -0.13 3.99 9.98
CA MET A 1 1.26 4.43 10.20
C MET A 1 2.21 3.26 10.31
N LYS A 2 1.93 2.20 11.09
CA LYS A 2 2.87 1.07 11.25
C LYS A 2 3.27 0.37 9.93
N PHE A 3 2.32 0.06 9.04
CA PHE A 3 2.62 -0.65 7.78
C PHE A 3 3.44 0.18 6.78
N LYS A 4 3.08 1.46 6.57
CA LYS A 4 3.80 2.36 5.65
C LYS A 4 5.27 2.52 6.04
N ASN A 5 5.54 2.79 7.32
CA ASN A 5 6.91 2.94 7.82
C ASN A 5 7.71 1.63 7.68
N PHE A 6 7.06 0.48 7.85
CA PHE A 6 7.68 -0.82 7.64
C PHE A 6 8.09 -1.02 6.18
N ILE A 7 7.21 -0.70 5.23
CA ILE A 7 7.54 -0.78 3.80
C ILE A 7 8.68 0.18 3.45
N GLU A 8 8.65 1.43 3.91
CA GLU A 8 9.72 2.41 3.68
C GLU A 8 11.08 1.89 4.18
N HIS A 9 11.12 1.31 5.39
CA HIS A 9 12.35 0.74 5.95
C HIS A 9 12.87 -0.46 5.14
N ILE A 10 11.98 -1.34 4.67
CA ILE A 10 12.39 -2.51 3.87
C ILE A 10 12.86 -2.09 2.47
N SER A 11 12.25 -1.07 1.87
CA SER A 11 12.67 -0.55 0.56
C SER A 11 14.12 -0.04 0.61
N LEU A 12 14.55 0.59 1.70
CA LEU A 12 15.94 1.02 1.87
C LEU A 12 16.92 -0.16 1.80
N HIS A 13 16.61 -1.28 2.46
CA HIS A 13 17.45 -2.49 2.38
C HIS A 13 17.54 -3.06 0.96
N PHE A 14 16.45 -2.97 0.18
CA PHE A 14 16.46 -3.42 -1.21
C PHE A 14 17.31 -2.53 -2.12
N GLU A 15 17.43 -1.24 -1.79
CA GLU A 15 18.28 -0.29 -2.51
C GLU A 15 19.76 -0.42 -2.13
N GLU A 16 20.05 -0.80 -0.88
CA GLU A 16 21.43 -0.98 -0.38
C GLU A 16 22.17 -2.17 -1.02
N ASP A 17 21.47 -3.26 -1.34
CA ASP A 17 22.06 -4.45 -1.97
C ASP A 17 21.25 -4.91 -3.21
N PRO A 18 21.38 -4.20 -4.34
CA PRO A 18 20.61 -4.49 -5.54
C PRO A 18 21.01 -5.81 -6.21
N GLU A 19 22.23 -6.32 -5.98
CA GLU A 19 22.67 -7.61 -6.50
C GLU A 19 21.96 -8.75 -5.77
N TYR A 20 21.92 -8.70 -4.43
CA TYR A 20 21.21 -9.69 -3.65
C TYR A 20 19.69 -9.59 -3.84
N PHE A 21 19.14 -8.38 -3.76
CA PHE A 21 17.70 -8.16 -3.88
C PHE A 21 17.20 -8.07 -5.32
N GLY A 22 18.05 -8.26 -6.33
CA GLY A 22 17.62 -8.43 -7.73
C GLY A 22 16.71 -9.66 -7.93
N ASP A 23 16.84 -10.68 -7.08
CA ASP A 23 15.93 -11.83 -7.07
C ASP A 23 14.69 -11.54 -6.21
N GLU A 24 13.53 -11.48 -6.85
CA GLU A 24 12.23 -11.27 -6.20
C GLU A 24 11.94 -12.30 -5.10
N LYS A 25 12.42 -13.56 -5.24
CA LYS A 25 12.26 -14.59 -4.21
C LYS A 25 12.99 -14.22 -2.93
N LYS A 26 14.17 -13.61 -3.04
CA LYS A 26 14.95 -13.16 -1.88
C LYS A 26 14.29 -11.97 -1.21
N LYS A 27 13.71 -11.03 -1.97
CA LYS A 27 12.88 -9.94 -1.40
C LYS A 27 11.71 -10.47 -0.57
N ILE A 28 10.95 -11.42 -1.14
CA ILE A 28 9.80 -12.02 -0.47
C ILE A 28 10.24 -12.78 0.80
N ALA A 29 11.28 -13.62 0.70
CA ALA A 29 11.81 -14.37 1.84
C ALA A 29 12.29 -13.45 2.97
N PHE A 30 13.01 -12.38 2.61
CA PHE A 30 13.47 -11.37 3.56
C PHE A 30 12.28 -10.75 4.30
N MET A 31 11.25 -10.29 3.57
CA MET A 31 10.10 -9.64 4.20
C MET A 31 9.32 -10.60 5.11
N LEU A 32 9.12 -11.86 4.69
CA LEU A 32 8.48 -12.90 5.51
C LEU A 32 9.27 -13.18 6.81
N SER A 33 10.61 -13.05 6.79
CA SER A 33 11.44 -13.29 7.98
C SER A 33 11.21 -12.26 9.09
N HIS A 34 10.76 -11.05 8.75
CA HIS A 34 10.40 -10.00 9.71
C HIS A 34 8.99 -10.16 10.30
N MET A 35 8.15 -11.02 9.72
CA MET A 35 6.77 -11.26 10.15
C MET A 35 6.69 -12.31 11.26
N LYS A 36 7.22 -11.98 12.44
CA LYS A 36 7.41 -12.94 13.53
C LYS A 36 6.20 -13.14 14.42
N GLU A 37 5.35 -12.11 14.58
CA GLU A 37 4.27 -12.10 15.56
C GLU A 37 2.97 -11.47 15.02
N GLY A 38 1.87 -11.72 15.74
CA GLY A 38 0.55 -11.13 15.49
C GLY A 38 0.01 -11.40 14.08
N THR A 39 -0.75 -10.44 13.55
CA THR A 39 -1.36 -10.51 12.21
C THR A 39 -0.32 -10.71 11.10
N ALA A 40 0.91 -10.20 11.28
CA ALA A 40 2.00 -10.42 10.33
C ALA A 40 2.42 -11.89 10.27
N ALA A 41 2.56 -12.56 11.43
CA ALA A 41 2.84 -13.99 11.47
C ALA A 41 1.74 -14.83 10.81
N SER A 42 0.47 -14.46 11.02
CA SER A 42 -0.67 -15.12 10.36
C SER A 42 -0.60 -14.99 8.84
N PHE A 43 -0.36 -13.78 8.32
CA PHE A 43 -0.19 -13.55 6.87
C PHE A 43 0.97 -14.37 6.29
N ARG A 44 2.11 -14.44 7.00
CA ARG A 44 3.25 -15.27 6.58
C ARG A 44 2.85 -16.75 6.47
N SER A 45 2.14 -17.28 7.46
CA SER A 45 1.69 -18.68 7.44
C SER A 45 0.74 -18.95 6.27
N GLU A 46 -0.26 -18.09 6.06
CA GLU A 46 -1.20 -18.18 4.94
C GLU A 46 -0.48 -18.16 3.59
N TRP A 47 0.46 -17.21 3.40
CA TRP A 47 1.24 -17.12 2.18
C TRP A 47 2.04 -18.40 1.86
N LEU A 48 2.63 -19.00 2.90
CA LEU A 48 3.41 -20.23 2.74
C LEU A 48 2.51 -21.44 2.47
N GLU A 49 1.38 -21.55 3.16
CA GLU A 49 0.39 -22.61 2.95
C GLU A 49 -0.20 -22.57 1.53
N ASP A 50 -0.60 -21.39 1.08
CA ASP A 50 -1.08 -21.14 -0.28
C ASP A 50 -0.05 -21.56 -1.33
N LYS A 51 1.20 -21.11 -1.16
CA LYS A 51 2.31 -21.45 -2.07
C LYS A 51 2.52 -22.97 -2.14
N MET A 52 2.38 -23.67 -1.01
CA MET A 52 2.59 -25.12 -0.94
C MET A 52 1.43 -25.90 -1.55
N SER A 53 0.21 -25.41 -1.40
CA SER A 53 -1.03 -26.04 -1.88
C SER A 53 -1.19 -26.01 -3.40
N VAL A 54 -0.48 -25.11 -4.08
CA VAL A 54 -0.55 -24.97 -5.55
C VAL A 54 0.24 -26.06 -6.28
N ILE A 55 -0.48 -26.92 -7.00
CA ILE A 55 0.11 -28.07 -7.72
C ILE A 55 0.69 -27.64 -9.09
N LEU A 56 0.07 -26.65 -9.74
CA LEU A 56 0.50 -26.20 -11.06
C LEU A 56 1.73 -25.31 -10.98
N ALA A 57 2.79 -25.64 -11.73
CA ALA A 57 4.04 -24.89 -11.74
C ALA A 57 3.88 -23.41 -12.13
N LEU A 58 2.98 -23.13 -13.08
CA LEU A 58 2.70 -21.77 -13.54
C LEU A 58 2.06 -20.91 -12.44
N GLU A 59 1.14 -21.49 -11.66
CA GLU A 59 0.50 -20.81 -10.53
C GLU A 59 1.49 -20.65 -9.38
N ARG A 60 2.33 -21.68 -9.13
CA ARG A 60 3.39 -21.62 -8.11
C ARG A 60 4.42 -20.53 -8.42
N ALA A 61 4.68 -20.26 -9.70
CA ALA A 61 5.55 -19.16 -10.11
C ALA A 61 5.01 -17.78 -9.71
N GLN A 62 3.70 -17.61 -9.54
CA GLN A 62 3.12 -16.34 -9.08
C GLN A 62 3.56 -15.97 -7.66
N TYR A 63 3.80 -16.97 -6.80
CA TYR A 63 4.31 -16.78 -5.43
C TYR A 63 5.80 -16.42 -5.36
N GLN A 64 6.47 -16.37 -6.52
CA GLN A 64 7.84 -15.90 -6.66
C GLN A 64 7.90 -14.45 -7.14
N ARG A 65 6.74 -13.86 -7.52
CA ARG A 65 6.67 -12.53 -8.10
C ARG A 65 6.48 -11.46 -7.03
N TRP A 66 7.40 -10.49 -6.97
CA TRP A 66 7.36 -9.40 -6.01
C TRP A 66 6.04 -8.63 -6.10
N ALA A 67 5.62 -8.27 -7.31
CA ALA A 67 4.40 -7.48 -7.53
C ALA A 67 3.12 -8.18 -6.99
N ILE A 68 3.05 -9.51 -7.04
CA ILE A 68 1.91 -10.26 -6.52
C ILE A 68 1.93 -10.26 -4.99
N PHE A 69 3.10 -10.47 -4.41
CA PHE A 69 3.31 -10.42 -2.97
C PHE A 69 3.02 -9.04 -2.38
N GLU A 70 3.59 -7.98 -2.96
CA GLU A 70 3.39 -6.60 -2.52
C GLU A 70 1.90 -6.20 -2.56
N ARG A 71 1.17 -6.63 -3.60
CA ARG A 71 -0.27 -6.37 -3.69
C ARG A 71 -1.04 -7.05 -2.54
N ARG A 72 -0.87 -8.37 -2.35
CA ARG A 72 -1.57 -9.10 -1.28
C ARG A 72 -1.22 -8.58 0.10
N LEU A 73 0.06 -8.27 0.32
CA LEU A 73 0.53 -7.67 1.55
C LEU A 73 -0.11 -6.30 1.79
N THR A 74 -0.15 -5.45 0.76
CA THR A 74 -0.81 -4.16 0.86
C THR A 74 -2.28 -4.34 1.17
N GLU A 75 -3.00 -5.23 0.51
CA GLU A 75 -4.42 -5.51 0.79
C GLU A 75 -4.64 -5.99 2.24
N ALA A 76 -3.75 -6.82 2.76
CA ALA A 76 -3.86 -7.35 4.13
C ALA A 76 -3.60 -6.30 5.22
N PHE A 77 -2.70 -5.32 4.98
CA PHE A 77 -2.25 -4.37 6.01
C PHE A 77 -2.59 -2.90 5.74
N LYS A 78 -3.17 -2.59 4.57
CA LYS A 78 -3.67 -1.24 4.27
C LYS A 78 -4.80 -0.92 5.23
N ASN A 79 -4.69 0.24 5.87
CA ASN A 79 -5.74 0.71 6.77
C ASN A 79 -6.90 1.28 5.92
N ASN A 80 -7.78 0.38 5.49
CA ASN A 80 -8.98 0.72 4.70
C ASN A 80 -9.85 1.77 5.41
N GLN A 81 -9.81 1.84 6.74
CA GLN A 81 -10.57 2.82 7.50
C GLN A 81 -10.04 4.25 7.31
N LYS A 82 -8.73 4.46 7.40
CA LYS A 82 -8.12 5.80 7.17
C LYS A 82 -8.27 6.28 5.73
N GLU A 83 -8.23 5.37 4.78
CA GLU A 83 -8.50 5.69 3.38
C GLU A 83 -9.97 6.09 3.18
N LYS A 84 -10.92 5.31 3.73
CA LYS A 84 -12.35 5.67 3.71
C LYS A 84 -12.63 6.99 4.41
N GLU A 85 -11.98 7.26 5.54
CA GLU A 85 -12.06 8.55 6.23
C GLU A 85 -11.54 9.68 5.34
N ALA A 86 -10.41 9.51 4.67
CA ALA A 86 -9.88 10.50 3.74
C ALA A 86 -10.79 10.69 2.51
N GLN A 87 -11.40 9.63 1.99
CA GLN A 87 -12.40 9.68 0.92
C GLN A 87 -13.65 10.45 1.37
N ASN A 88 -14.13 10.24 2.58
CA ASN A 88 -15.26 11.00 3.13
C ASN A 88 -14.88 12.48 3.34
N GLN A 89 -13.70 12.74 3.90
CA GLN A 89 -13.21 14.10 4.15
C GLN A 89 -13.01 14.90 2.86
N ILE A 90 -12.42 14.30 1.82
CA ILE A 90 -12.21 15.01 0.55
C ILE A 90 -13.52 15.31 -0.17
N LEU A 91 -14.54 14.45 -0.08
CA LEU A 91 -15.87 14.69 -0.64
C LEU A 91 -16.64 15.83 0.05
N GLN A 92 -16.29 16.12 1.31
CA GLN A 92 -16.85 17.19 2.12
C GLN A 92 -15.99 18.46 2.10
N LEU A 93 -14.80 18.42 1.50
CA LEU A 93 -13.89 19.54 1.45
C LEU A 93 -14.51 20.71 0.67
N LYS A 94 -14.54 21.89 1.27
CA LYS A 94 -14.97 23.14 0.67
C LYS A 94 -13.89 24.20 0.88
N GLN A 95 -13.76 25.14 -0.04
CA GLN A 95 -12.84 26.27 0.12
C GLN A 95 -13.27 27.15 1.30
N GLY A 96 -14.55 27.54 1.36
CA GLY A 96 -15.07 28.40 2.43
C GLY A 96 -14.27 29.70 2.54
N SER A 97 -13.80 30.02 3.75
CA SER A 97 -12.93 31.18 4.02
C SER A 97 -11.44 30.93 3.81
N LYS A 98 -11.04 29.71 3.43
CA LYS A 98 -9.62 29.37 3.20
C LYS A 98 -9.11 30.08 1.94
N THR A 99 -7.82 30.44 1.96
CA THR A 99 -7.15 30.88 0.73
C THR A 99 -7.13 29.73 -0.27
N GLY A 100 -7.07 30.03 -1.57
CA GLY A 100 -6.97 28.99 -2.60
C GLY A 100 -5.77 28.07 -2.35
N ARG A 101 -4.64 28.63 -1.90
CA ARG A 101 -3.43 27.87 -1.56
C ARG A 101 -3.69 26.85 -0.44
N ASP A 102 -4.33 27.25 0.65
CA ASP A 102 -4.60 26.37 1.78
C ASP A 102 -5.58 25.25 1.41
N PHE A 103 -6.59 25.57 0.60
CA PHE A 103 -7.49 24.58 0.03
C PHE A 103 -6.75 23.54 -0.82
N PHE A 104 -5.87 23.97 -1.73
CA PHE A 104 -5.11 23.03 -2.57
C PHE A 104 -4.13 22.17 -1.79
N LEU A 105 -3.49 22.71 -0.73
CA LEU A 105 -2.61 21.93 0.14
C LEU A 105 -3.37 20.82 0.88
N GLU A 106 -4.54 21.15 1.43
CA GLU A 106 -5.40 20.18 2.12
C GLU A 106 -5.96 19.14 1.13
N PHE A 107 -6.42 19.59 -0.05
CA PHE A 107 -6.88 18.72 -1.13
C PHE A 107 -5.80 17.71 -1.53
N ASN A 108 -4.57 18.15 -1.85
CA ASN A 108 -3.48 17.27 -2.25
C ASN A 108 -3.07 16.29 -1.15
N SER A 109 -3.18 16.70 0.12
CA SER A 109 -2.94 15.82 1.27
C SER A 109 -4.01 14.72 1.35
N LEU A 110 -5.29 15.10 1.25
CA LEU A 110 -6.41 14.18 1.30
C LEU A 110 -6.47 13.26 0.07
N GLN A 111 -6.18 13.77 -1.13
CA GLN A 111 -6.16 13.02 -2.39
C GLN A 111 -5.17 11.85 -2.31
N ARG A 112 -3.95 12.11 -1.83
CA ARG A 112 -2.93 11.08 -1.61
C ARG A 112 -3.35 10.04 -0.57
N LYS A 113 -3.97 10.48 0.53
CA LYS A 113 -4.46 9.58 1.60
C LYS A 113 -5.67 8.74 1.18
N ALA A 114 -6.52 9.29 0.33
CA ALA A 114 -7.72 8.67 -0.21
C ALA A 114 -7.43 7.69 -1.37
N GLY A 115 -6.18 7.66 -1.85
CA GLY A 115 -5.74 6.77 -2.93
C GLY A 115 -6.12 7.23 -4.33
N TYR A 116 -6.61 8.47 -4.50
CA TYR A 116 -6.99 9.01 -5.81
C TYR A 116 -5.73 9.38 -6.61
N ARG A 117 -5.68 8.92 -7.87
CA ARG A 117 -4.54 9.15 -8.78
C ARG A 117 -4.78 10.26 -9.81
N ASP A 118 -6.02 10.72 -9.95
CA ASP A 118 -6.42 11.75 -10.89
C ASP A 118 -7.15 12.91 -10.21
N ASN A 119 -7.38 13.98 -10.97
CA ASN A 119 -8.02 15.21 -10.51
C ASN A 119 -9.55 15.23 -10.71
N SER A 120 -10.19 14.09 -11.01
CA SER A 120 -11.66 14.02 -11.21
C SER A 120 -12.43 14.49 -9.97
N ILE A 121 -11.91 14.19 -8.78
CA ILE A 121 -12.48 14.65 -7.51
C ILE A 121 -12.38 16.17 -7.37
N LEU A 122 -11.28 16.79 -7.80
CA LEU A 122 -11.15 18.25 -7.77
C LEU A 122 -12.23 18.93 -8.59
N ILE A 123 -12.49 18.42 -9.81
CA ILE A 123 -13.54 18.94 -10.70
C ILE A 123 -14.92 18.82 -10.03
N THR A 124 -15.18 17.71 -9.34
CA THR A 124 -16.42 17.49 -8.60
C THR A 124 -16.60 18.50 -7.46
N LEU A 125 -15.52 18.85 -6.75
CA LEU A 125 -15.56 19.81 -5.65
C LEU A 125 -15.74 21.25 -6.13
N LEU A 126 -15.06 21.63 -7.22
CA LEU A 126 -15.19 22.97 -7.81
C LEU A 126 -16.60 23.24 -8.34
N LYS A 127 -17.31 22.21 -8.82
CA LYS A 127 -18.73 22.32 -9.24
C LYS A 127 -19.72 22.48 -8.08
N LYS A 128 -19.31 22.18 -6.84
CA LYS A 128 -20.15 22.28 -5.62
C LYS A 128 -19.98 23.61 -4.88
N THR A 129 -19.05 24.44 -5.31
CA THR A 129 -18.74 25.74 -4.70
C THR A 129 -19.59 26.82 -5.35
#